data_AF-A0A7S3I0A8-F1
#
_entry.id   AF-A0A7S3I0A8-F1
#
_cell.length_a   1.000
_cell.length_b   1.000
_cell.length_c   1.000
_cell.angle_alpha   90.00
_cell.angle_beta   90.00
_cell.angle_gamma   90.00
#
_symmetry.space_group_name_H-M   'P 1'
#
loop_
_entity.id
_entity.type
_entity.pdbx_description
1 polymer ?
#
loop_
_entity_poly.entity_id
_entity_poly.type
_entity_poly.pdbx_seq_one_letter_code
_entity_poly.pdbx_strand_id
1 'polypeptide(L)'
;EQLRWKRTGAHNLIPMQATSQQTSDSTIYVIGGYRQSSTGDVAVMSDCQAIDANLSVYEREKMKTPRFGAPLALIRDRFILAISGCTAAGSQTKHCEAFDT
;
A
#
# COMPACT_ATOMS: atom_id res chain seq x y z
N GLU A 1 -26.07 8.69 14.51
CA GLU A 1 -25.58 9.35 13.28
C GLU A 1 -25.70 8.39 12.10
N GLN A 2 -25.95 8.88 10.89
CA GLN A 2 -26.05 8.04 9.69
C GLN A 2 -24.68 7.95 9.01
N LEU A 3 -24.15 6.75 8.83
CA LEU A 3 -22.87 6.53 8.15
C LEU A 3 -22.97 6.97 6.68
N ARG A 4 -22.01 7.77 6.20
CA ARG A 4 -21.94 8.26 4.82
C ARG A 4 -20.58 7.97 4.21
N TRP A 5 -20.57 7.47 2.98
CA TRP A 5 -19.35 7.32 2.19
C TRP A 5 -18.86 8.70 1.72
N LYS A 6 -17.56 8.94 1.83
CA LYS A 6 -16.88 10.12 1.28
C LYS A 6 -15.70 9.66 0.43
N ARG A 7 -15.64 10.11 -0.82
CA ARG A 7 -14.46 9.89 -1.67
C ARG A 7 -13.37 10.86 -1.25
N THR A 8 -12.16 10.36 -1.04
CA THR A 8 -10.98 11.20 -0.77
C THR A 8 -10.45 11.78 -2.09
N GLY A 9 -9.70 12.89 -2.02
CA GLY A 9 -9.05 13.47 -3.20
C GLY A 9 -7.93 12.61 -3.79
N ALA A 10 -7.56 11.49 -3.14
CA ALA A 10 -6.39 10.67 -3.45
C ALA A 10 -6.57 9.68 -4.62
N HIS A 11 -7.56 9.88 -5.49
CA HIS A 11 -8.01 8.92 -6.49
C HIS A 11 -6.93 8.43 -7.48
N ASN A 12 -5.86 9.19 -7.69
CA ASN A 12 -4.74 8.78 -8.55
C ASN A 12 -3.47 8.36 -7.78
N LEU A 13 -3.47 8.52 -6.45
CA LEU A 13 -2.30 8.22 -5.63
C LEU A 13 -2.26 6.74 -5.28
N ILE A 14 -3.40 6.17 -4.83
CA ILE A 14 -3.45 4.79 -4.35
C ILE A 14 -3.48 3.78 -5.51
N PRO A 15 -2.48 2.88 -5.65
CA PRO A 15 -2.47 1.86 -6.69
C PRO A 15 -3.56 0.79 -6.50
N MET A 16 -3.91 0.11 -7.57
CA MET A 16 -4.84 -1.04 -7.51
C MET A 16 -4.18 -2.22 -6.81
N GLN A 17 -4.97 -3.01 -6.07
CA GLN A 17 -4.48 -4.16 -5.28
C GLN A 17 -3.29 -3.82 -4.35
N ALA A 18 -3.17 -2.55 -3.96
CA ALA A 18 -2.37 -2.17 -2.82
C ALA A 18 -3.01 -2.75 -1.55
N THR A 19 -2.18 -3.06 -0.57
CA THR A 19 -2.61 -3.56 0.73
C THR A 19 -2.41 -2.49 1.78
N SER A 20 -3.24 -2.46 2.81
CA SER A 20 -3.18 -1.43 3.84
C SER A 20 -3.06 -2.01 5.25
N GLN A 21 -2.42 -1.24 6.13
CA GLN A 21 -2.26 -1.55 7.55
C GLN A 21 -2.39 -0.25 8.34
N GLN A 22 -3.28 -0.25 9.34
CA GLN A 22 -3.39 0.87 10.28
C GLN A 22 -2.44 0.65 11.46
N THR A 23 -1.80 1.72 11.92
CA THR A 23 -0.95 1.80 13.13
C THR A 23 -1.72 2.47 14.28
N SER A 24 -1.22 2.35 15.52
CA SER A 24 -1.89 2.87 16.72
C SER A 24 -2.09 4.39 16.75
N ASP A 25 -1.28 5.13 16.00
CA ASP A 25 -1.39 6.59 15.81
C ASP A 25 -2.52 6.97 14.82
N SER A 26 -3.34 6.01 14.38
CA SER A 26 -4.40 6.16 13.39
C SER A 26 -3.93 6.46 11.96
N THR A 27 -2.64 6.38 11.69
CA THR A 27 -2.11 6.44 10.32
C THR A 27 -2.42 5.13 9.59
N ILE A 28 -2.89 5.21 8.35
CA ILE A 28 -3.06 4.05 7.47
C ILE A 28 -1.94 4.05 6.45
N TYR A 29 -1.09 3.03 6.49
CA TYR A 29 -0.11 2.79 5.46
C TYR A 29 -0.71 1.99 4.32
N VAL A 30 -0.44 2.38 3.09
CA VAL A 30 -0.86 1.72 1.86
C VAL A 30 0.39 1.37 1.06
N ILE A 31 0.59 0.09 0.82
CA ILE A 31 1.85 -0.47 0.34
C ILE A 31 1.61 -1.26 -0.94
N GLY A 32 2.40 -0.92 -1.96
CA GLY A 32 2.47 -1.64 -3.23
C GLY A 32 1.27 -1.44 -4.12
N GLY A 33 0.92 -2.51 -4.84
CA GLY A 33 -0.14 -2.51 -5.83
C GLY A 33 0.40 -2.34 -7.25
N TYR A 34 -0.50 -2.10 -8.20
CA TYR A 34 -0.15 -1.85 -9.59
C TYR A 34 -0.96 -0.69 -10.17
N ARG A 35 -0.41 -0.05 -11.20
CA ARG A 35 -1.13 0.91 -12.03
C ARG A 35 -1.29 0.30 -13.42
N GLN A 36 -2.46 0.52 -14.02
CA GLN A 36 -2.74 0.08 -15.38
C GLN A 36 -2.95 1.30 -16.26
N SER A 37 -2.26 1.37 -17.39
CA SER A 37 -2.49 2.40 -18.39
C SER A 37 -3.82 2.18 -19.10
N SER A 38 -4.31 3.19 -19.83
CA SER A 38 -5.49 3.04 -20.69
C SER A 38 -5.28 2.04 -21.84
N THR A 39 -4.02 1.75 -22.20
CA THR A 39 -3.64 0.74 -23.21
C THR A 39 -3.54 -0.67 -22.63
N GLY A 40 -3.69 -0.83 -21.31
CA GLY A 40 -3.68 -2.11 -20.62
C GLY A 40 -2.33 -2.52 -20.02
N ASP A 41 -1.29 -1.70 -20.18
CA ASP A 41 0.03 -1.97 -19.62
C ASP A 41 0.00 -1.89 -18.09
N VAL A 42 0.54 -2.91 -17.42
CA VAL A 42 0.55 -3.01 -15.95
C VAL A 42 1.94 -2.70 -15.42
N ALA A 43 2.03 -1.68 -14.57
CA ALA A 43 3.22 -1.34 -13.81
C ALA A 43 3.04 -1.74 -12.35
N VAL A 44 3.83 -2.70 -11.88
CA VAL A 44 3.84 -3.13 -10.48
C VAL A 44 4.65 -2.12 -9.66
N MET A 45 4.08 -1.66 -8.55
CA MET A 45 4.58 -0.51 -7.81
C MET A 45 5.26 -0.88 -6.52
N SER A 46 6.24 -0.07 -6.15
CA SER A 46 6.96 -0.14 -4.89
C SER A 46 6.51 0.94 -3.91
N ASP A 47 5.37 1.56 -4.16
CA ASP A 47 4.91 2.74 -3.42
C ASP A 47 4.60 2.39 -1.96
N CYS A 48 4.86 3.35 -1.08
CA CYS A 48 4.41 3.35 0.30
C CYS A 48 3.80 4.73 0.57
N GLN A 49 2.56 4.75 1.03
CA GLN A 49 1.78 5.94 1.26
C GLN A 49 1.19 5.91 2.66
N ALA A 50 1.11 7.06 3.32
CA ALA A 50 0.45 7.22 4.60
C ALA A 50 -0.81 8.07 4.43
N ILE A 51 -1.93 7.64 5.02
CA ILE A 51 -3.19 8.37 5.08
C ILE A 51 -3.45 8.76 6.53
N ASP A 52 -3.62 10.05 6.80
CA ASP A 52 -3.90 10.57 8.15
C ASP A 52 -5.41 10.66 8.44
N ALA A 53 -5.76 11.09 9.66
CA ALA A 53 -7.14 11.31 10.08
C ALA A 53 -7.87 12.42 9.29
N ASN A 54 -7.14 13.30 8.60
CA ASN A 54 -7.70 14.33 7.73
C ASN A 54 -7.93 13.84 6.29
N LEU A 55 -7.62 12.56 6.00
CA LEU A 55 -7.65 11.95 4.68
C LEU A 55 -6.62 12.55 3.71
N SER A 56 -5.56 13.16 4.26
CA SER A 56 -4.39 13.60 3.52
C SER A 56 -3.49 12.41 3.22
N VAL A 57 -2.87 12.41 2.03
CA VAL A 57 -2.01 11.31 1.59
C VAL A 57 -0.58 11.82 1.43
N TYR A 58 0.36 11.07 2.01
CA TYR A 58 1.78 11.41 2.01
C TYR A 58 2.57 10.25 1.42
N GLU A 59 3.58 10.56 0.61
CA GLU A 59 4.56 9.56 0.20
C GLU A 59 5.51 9.22 1.37
N ARG A 60 5.97 7.97 1.39
CA ARG A 60 6.92 7.40 2.35
C ARG A 60 8.01 6.65 1.60
N GLU A 61 9.01 6.14 2.33
CA GLU A 61 10.06 5.35 1.71
C GLU A 61 9.47 4.13 1.01
N LYS A 62 9.87 3.95 -0.26
CA LYS A 62 9.42 2.87 -1.13
C LYS A 62 10.01 1.53 -0.68
N MET A 63 9.24 0.46 -0.85
CA MET A 63 9.79 -0.90 -0.75
C MET A 63 10.85 -1.13 -1.83
N LYS A 64 11.77 -2.06 -1.61
CA LYS A 64 12.82 -2.37 -2.58
C LYS A 64 12.30 -3.26 -3.70
N THR A 65 11.38 -4.20 -3.41
CA THR A 65 10.80 -5.10 -4.42
C THR A 65 9.39 -4.65 -4.80
N PRO A 66 9.11 -4.11 -5.99
CA PRO A 66 7.75 -3.78 -6.42
C PRO A 66 6.83 -5.00 -6.36
N ARG A 67 5.65 -4.87 -5.75
CA ARG A 67 4.67 -5.96 -5.64
C ARG A 67 3.26 -5.50 -5.33
N PHE A 68 2.28 -6.31 -5.71
CA PHE A 68 0.87 -6.14 -5.36
C PHE A 68 0.34 -7.34 -4.57
N GLY A 69 -0.73 -7.12 -3.82
CA GLY A 69 -1.37 -8.17 -3.01
C GLY A 69 -0.46 -8.76 -1.92
N ALA A 70 0.53 -8.01 -1.44
CA ALA A 70 1.43 -8.46 -0.38
C ALA A 70 0.69 -8.39 0.98
N PRO A 71 0.44 -9.50 1.69
CA PRO A 71 -0.10 -9.42 3.03
C PRO A 71 0.78 -8.57 3.94
N LEU A 72 0.14 -7.73 4.74
CA LEU A 72 0.80 -6.88 5.73
C LEU A 72 0.62 -7.44 7.14
N ALA A 73 1.65 -7.32 7.96
CA ALA A 73 1.60 -7.63 9.38
C ALA A 73 2.24 -6.51 10.19
N LEU A 74 1.58 -6.07 11.27
CA LEU A 74 2.07 -5.04 12.17
C LEU A 74 2.77 -5.65 13.38
N ILE A 75 4.00 -5.22 13.66
CA ILE A 75 4.72 -5.55 14.89
C ILE A 75 4.70 -4.33 15.81
N ARG A 76 3.84 -4.35 16.83
CA ARG A 76 3.82 -3.42 17.99
C ARG A 76 4.11 -1.95 17.61
N ASP A 77 3.46 -1.45 16.56
CA ASP A 77 3.62 -0.07 16.07
C ASP A 77 5.07 0.36 15.80
N ARG A 78 5.93 -0.60 15.46
CA ARG A 78 7.33 -0.35 15.09
C ARG A 78 7.60 -0.73 13.65
N PHE A 79 7.07 -1.86 13.21
CA PHE A 79 7.30 -2.33 11.84
C PHE A 79 6.02 -2.77 11.16
N ILE A 80 5.88 -2.40 9.90
CA ILE A 80 4.97 -3.07 8.97
C ILE A 80 5.80 -4.03 8.12
N LEU A 81 5.46 -5.31 8.20
CA LEU A 81 6.03 -6.35 7.36
C LEU A 81 5.20 -6.52 6.09
N ALA A 82 5.82 -6.38 4.92
CA ALA A 82 5.24 -6.76 3.64
C ALA A 82 5.79 -8.12 3.21
N ILE A 83 4.96 -9.16 3.32
CA ILE A 83 5.38 -10.56 3.18
C ILE A 83 4.91 -11.12 1.83
N SER A 84 5.81 -11.68 1.03
CA SER A 84 5.50 -12.23 -0.30
C SER A 84 4.75 -11.21 -1.18
N GLY A 85 3.89 -11.66 -2.11
CA GLY A 85 3.15 -10.83 -3.06
C GLY A 85 3.54 -11.10 -4.51
N CYS A 86 2.76 -10.55 -5.44
CA CYS A 86 2.96 -10.72 -6.87
C CYS A 86 3.86 -9.62 -7.44
N THR A 87 4.92 -10.00 -8.16
CA THR A 87 5.86 -9.05 -8.81
C THR A 87 5.55 -8.82 -10.28
N ALA A 88 4.77 -9.72 -10.90
CA ALA A 88 4.21 -9.62 -12.24
C ALA A 88 3.07 -10.65 -12.38
N ALA A 89 2.41 -10.68 -13.54
CA ALA A 89 1.44 -11.74 -13.85
C ALA A 89 2.12 -13.13 -13.76
N GLY A 90 1.58 -14.01 -12.92
CA GLY A 90 2.12 -15.36 -12.71
C GLY A 90 3.44 -15.44 -11.93
N SER A 91 3.96 -14.32 -11.41
CA SER A 91 5.23 -14.26 -10.68
C SER A 91 5.03 -13.75 -9.25
N GLN A 92 5.66 -14.42 -8.28
CA GLN A 92 5.57 -14.09 -6.86
C GLN A 92 6.96 -14.00 -6.24
N THR A 93 7.10 -13.15 -5.22
CA THR A 93 8.32 -13.06 -4.41
C THR A 93 8.20 -13.84 -3.10
N LYS A 94 9.35 -14.29 -2.58
CA LYS A 94 9.49 -14.87 -1.23
C LYS A 94 10.04 -13.87 -0.22
N HIS A 95 10.24 -12.61 -0.63
CA HIS A 95 10.83 -11.60 0.25
C HIS A 95 9.85 -11.17 1.36
N CYS A 96 10.44 -10.87 2.51
CA CYS A 96 9.80 -10.16 3.61
C CYS A 96 10.59 -8.86 3.78
N GLU A 97 9.93 -7.72 3.61
CA GLU A 97 10.54 -6.40 3.83
C GLU A 97 9.81 -5.71 4.98
N ALA A 98 10.55 -4.98 5.81
CA ALA A 98 10.02 -4.24 6.95
C ALA A 98 10.12 -2.74 6.68
N PHE A 99 9.03 -2.02 6.95
CA PHE A 99 9.00 -0.57 6.99
C PHE A 99 8.95 -0.12 8.47
N ASP A 100 9.84 0.79 8.87
CA ASP A 100 9.88 1.38 10.22
C ASP A 100 8.82 2.49 10.32
N THR A 101 7.86 2.32 11.24
CA THR A 101 6.65 3.15 11.33
C THR A 101 6.73 4.26 12.36
#